data_AF-A0A7X3QSF2-F1
#
_entry.id   AF-A0A7X3QSF2-F1
#
_cell.length_a   1.000
_cell.length_b   1.000
_cell.length_c   1.000
_cell.angle_alpha   90.00
_cell.angle_beta   90.00
_cell.angle_gamma   90.00
#
_symmetry.space_group_name_H-M   'P 1'
#
loop_
_entity.id
_entity.type
_entity.pdbx_description
1 polymer ?
#
loop_
_entity_poly.entity_id
_entity_poly.type
_entity_poly.pdbx_seq_one_letter_code
_entity_poly.pdbx_strand_id
1 'polypeptide(L)'
;TYPIDDYYLSYYRGYEAGILGEQNPDDRLRRKDLVLGVTGDEGQIAYNYLDLLEAEVVNHEFEDTPIVAAIDREGGGAAIFRRTLDGEVLEFESIDTMSMLDTTSNSTWDKVSGLAVSGPLSGKRLDPYPYIISFWFAWTDFYPDTDLYEPPRGDG
;
A
#
# COMPACT_ATOMS: atom_id res chain seq x y z
N THR A 1 20.68 22.72 20.55
CA THR A 1 20.82 21.48 19.78
C THR A 1 20.50 20.33 20.69
N TYR A 2 19.34 19.71 20.54
CA TYR A 2 18.97 18.51 21.31
C TYR A 2 19.73 17.31 20.75
N PRO A 3 20.39 16.48 21.57
CA PRO A 3 21.00 15.25 21.10
C PRO A 3 19.87 14.28 20.75
N ILE A 4 19.83 13.81 19.51
CA ILE A 4 19.02 12.66 19.15
C ILE A 4 19.73 11.46 19.77
N ASP A 5 19.24 11.04 20.93
CA ASP A 5 19.80 9.92 21.69
C ASP A 5 19.42 8.59 21.01
N ASP A 6 20.34 7.62 21.08
CA ASP A 6 20.31 6.28 20.47
C ASP A 6 19.08 5.41 20.83
N TYR A 7 18.18 5.90 21.70
CA TYR A 7 16.97 5.21 22.17
C TYR A 7 15.95 4.90 21.07
N TYR A 8 15.84 5.75 20.04
CA TYR A 8 14.92 5.45 18.94
C TYR A 8 15.40 4.28 18.08
N LEU A 9 16.71 4.08 17.97
CA LEU A 9 17.27 2.98 17.18
C LEU A 9 17.03 1.61 17.85
N SER A 10 17.01 1.54 19.18
CA SER A 10 16.62 0.31 19.90
C SER A 10 15.11 0.06 19.81
N TYR A 11 14.28 1.11 19.76
CA TYR A 11 12.83 1.02 19.57
C TYR A 11 12.45 0.37 18.23
N TYR A 12 13.09 0.79 17.14
CA TYR A 12 12.89 0.14 15.84
C TYR A 12 13.36 -1.32 15.84
N ARG A 13 14.35 -1.68 16.67
CA ARG A 13 14.95 -3.04 16.74
C ARG A 13 14.33 -3.99 17.79
N GLY A 14 13.60 -3.49 18.79
CA GLY A 14 13.07 -4.29 19.91
C GLY A 14 11.79 -5.07 19.56
N TYR A 15 11.33 -5.98 20.42
CA TYR A 15 10.12 -6.78 20.19
C TYR A 15 8.83 -6.13 20.74
N GLU A 16 8.91 -4.94 21.33
CA GLU A 16 7.80 -4.29 22.04
C GLU A 16 6.99 -3.35 21.13
N ALA A 17 5.67 -3.36 21.33
CA ALA A 17 4.65 -2.48 20.72
C ALA A 17 4.68 -1.02 21.28
N GLY A 18 5.74 -0.64 22.00
CA GLY A 18 5.88 0.65 22.68
C GLY A 18 5.48 0.64 24.15
N ILE A 19 5.51 1.82 24.80
CA ILE A 19 5.36 2.00 26.27
C ILE A 19 3.99 1.52 26.79
N LEU A 20 2.97 1.52 25.93
CA LEU A 20 1.60 1.16 26.30
C LEU A 20 1.25 -0.31 26.01
N GLY A 21 2.15 -1.07 25.37
CA GLY A 21 1.87 -2.42 24.88
C GLY A 21 0.89 -2.43 23.70
N GLU A 22 0.53 -3.64 23.27
CA GLU A 22 -0.46 -3.94 22.23
C GLU A 22 -1.81 -4.15 22.92
N GLN A 23 -2.82 -3.36 22.56
CA GLN A 23 -4.16 -3.42 23.18
C GLN A 23 -5.06 -4.43 22.47
N ASN A 24 -4.93 -4.53 21.14
CA ASN A 24 -5.69 -5.42 20.28
C ASN A 24 -4.73 -6.37 19.53
N PRO A 25 -4.23 -7.43 20.20
CA PRO A 25 -3.32 -8.36 19.56
C PRO A 25 -3.99 -9.10 18.42
N ASP A 26 -3.30 -9.15 17.28
CA ASP A 26 -3.76 -9.79 16.07
C ASP A 26 -2.63 -10.61 15.42
N ASP A 27 -2.81 -11.92 15.40
CA ASP A 27 -1.80 -12.89 14.95
C ASP A 27 -1.81 -13.14 13.43
N ARG A 28 -2.64 -12.44 12.65
CA ARG A 28 -2.66 -12.57 11.18
C ARG A 28 -1.32 -12.18 10.55
N LEU A 29 -0.62 -11.20 11.12
CA LEU A 29 0.72 -10.77 10.73
C LEU A 29 1.64 -10.70 11.96
N ARG A 30 2.96 -10.63 11.74
CA ARG A 30 3.87 -10.33 12.86
C ARG A 30 3.64 -8.88 13.29
N ARG A 31 3.72 -8.61 14.60
CA ARG A 31 3.55 -7.27 15.19
C ARG A 31 4.22 -6.15 14.39
N LYS A 32 5.47 -6.36 13.97
CA LYS A 32 6.31 -5.36 13.28
C LYS A 32 6.29 -5.48 11.76
N ASP A 33 5.39 -6.27 11.19
CA ASP A 33 5.17 -6.23 9.75
C ASP A 33 4.59 -4.84 9.40
N LEU A 34 5.13 -4.24 8.34
CA LEU A 34 4.61 -2.99 7.82
C LEU A 34 3.38 -3.28 6.98
N VAL A 35 2.36 -2.44 7.15
CA VAL A 35 1.16 -2.46 6.32
C VAL A 35 0.93 -1.08 5.71
N LEU A 36 0.36 -1.07 4.51
CA LEU A 36 -0.34 0.09 3.98
C LEU A 36 -1.81 -0.05 4.37
N GLY A 37 -2.25 0.75 5.33
CA GLY A 37 -3.63 0.78 5.81
C GLY A 37 -4.45 1.82 5.06
N VAL A 38 -5.65 1.43 4.63
CA VAL A 38 -6.62 2.25 3.92
C VAL A 38 -7.90 2.30 4.74
N THR A 39 -8.49 3.49 4.85
CA THR A 39 -9.77 3.71 5.53
C THR A 39 -10.81 4.20 4.53
N GLY A 40 -12.01 3.63 4.59
CA GLY A 40 -13.18 4.09 3.86
C GLY A 40 -14.29 4.55 4.81
N ASP A 41 -15.49 4.67 4.27
CA ASP A 41 -16.68 5.05 5.02
C ASP A 41 -17.28 3.85 5.77
N GLU A 42 -17.14 2.63 5.23
CA GLU A 42 -17.74 1.40 5.76
C GLU A 42 -16.76 0.50 6.53
N GLY A 43 -15.45 0.67 6.33
CA GLY A 43 -14.44 -0.21 6.89
C GLY A 43 -13.01 0.24 6.66
N GLN A 44 -12.09 -0.68 6.92
CA GLN A 44 -10.65 -0.49 6.77
C GLN A 44 -10.03 -1.75 6.20
N ILE A 45 -9.02 -1.59 5.36
CA ILE A 45 -8.24 -2.70 4.83
C ILE A 45 -6.75 -2.40 4.95
N ALA A 46 -5.98 -3.42 5.30
CA ALA A 46 -4.52 -3.37 5.32
C ALA A 46 -3.93 -4.24 4.21
N TYR A 47 -2.88 -3.74 3.56
CA TYR A 47 -2.05 -4.50 2.63
C TYR A 47 -0.69 -4.75 3.28
N ASN A 48 -0.31 -6.03 3.43
CA ASN A 48 1.02 -6.37 3.92
C ASN A 48 2.09 -5.86 2.93
N TYR A 49 3.10 -5.17 3.44
CA TYR A 49 4.15 -4.58 2.61
C TYR A 49 5.00 -5.62 1.86
N LEU A 50 5.23 -6.81 2.44
CA LEU A 50 5.96 -7.88 1.77
C LEU A 50 5.14 -8.51 0.65
N ASP A 51 3.84 -8.70 0.85
CA ASP A 51 2.94 -9.18 -0.20
C ASP A 51 2.87 -8.17 -1.36
N LEU A 52 2.87 -6.87 -1.05
CA LEU A 52 2.96 -5.82 -2.07
C LEU A 52 4.32 -5.77 -2.78
N LEU A 53 5.42 -6.12 -2.10
CA LEU A 53 6.73 -6.25 -2.75
C LEU A 53 6.80 -7.46 -3.70
N GLU A 54 6.01 -8.49 -3.45
CA GLU A 54 5.91 -9.66 -4.32
C GLU A 54 4.99 -9.39 -5.52
N ALA A 55 3.81 -8.82 -5.29
CA ALA A 55 2.86 -8.51 -6.35
C ALA A 55 3.25 -7.28 -7.18
N GLU A 56 3.91 -6.30 -6.56
CA GLU A 56 4.32 -4.98 -7.09
C GLU A 56 3.19 -4.04 -7.54
N VAL A 57 2.10 -4.59 -8.07
CA VAL A 57 0.87 -3.90 -8.47
C VAL A 57 -0.31 -4.76 -8.07
N VAL A 58 -1.26 -4.18 -7.33
CA VAL A 58 -2.50 -4.83 -6.91
C VAL A 58 -3.67 -3.96 -7.33
N ASN A 59 -4.49 -4.45 -8.27
CA ASN A 59 -5.78 -3.86 -8.57
C ASN A 59 -6.80 -4.41 -7.56
N HIS A 60 -7.51 -3.52 -6.88
CA HIS A 60 -8.51 -3.86 -5.88
C HIS A 60 -9.75 -2.98 -6.02
N GLU A 61 -10.89 -3.45 -5.53
CA GLU A 61 -12.11 -2.67 -5.38
C GLU A 61 -12.44 -2.61 -3.89
N PHE A 62 -12.25 -1.44 -3.28
CA PHE A 62 -12.48 -1.21 -1.86
C PHE A 62 -13.68 -0.29 -1.70
N GLU A 63 -14.76 -0.77 -1.07
CA GLU A 63 -16.02 -0.02 -0.91
C GLU A 63 -16.52 0.58 -2.23
N ASP A 64 -16.67 -0.26 -3.26
CA ASP A 64 -17.03 0.12 -4.63
C ASP A 64 -16.08 1.14 -5.30
N THR A 65 -14.93 1.44 -4.68
CA THR A 65 -13.90 2.33 -5.24
C THR A 65 -12.78 1.51 -5.85
N PRO A 66 -12.60 1.56 -7.19
CA PRO A 66 -11.47 0.94 -7.85
C PRO A 66 -10.17 1.65 -7.44
N ILE A 67 -9.28 0.92 -6.79
CA ILE A 67 -7.96 1.39 -6.37
C ILE A 67 -6.84 0.49 -6.91
N VAL A 68 -5.66 1.07 -7.06
CA VAL A 68 -4.42 0.34 -7.37
C VAL A 68 -3.39 0.66 -6.28
N ALA A 69 -2.84 -0.37 -5.65
CA ALA A 69 -1.66 -0.25 -4.79
C ALA A 69 -0.42 -0.64 -5.60
N ALA A 70 0.59 0.22 -5.63
CA ALA A 70 1.81 0.00 -6.42
C ALA A 70 3.06 0.28 -5.58
N ILE A 71 4.10 -0.52 -5.80
CA ILE A 71 5.42 -0.39 -5.16
C ILE A 71 6.53 -0.25 -6.20
N ASP A 72 7.35 0.79 -6.01
CA ASP A 72 8.70 0.86 -6.55
C ASP A 72 9.65 0.03 -5.69
N ARG A 73 10.02 -1.14 -6.21
CA ARG A 73 10.85 -2.11 -5.49
C ARG A 73 12.28 -1.64 -5.26
N GLU A 74 12.81 -0.76 -6.11
CA GLU A 74 14.20 -0.25 -5.96
C GLU A 74 14.25 0.96 -5.04
N GLY A 75 13.30 1.90 -5.19
CA GLY A 75 13.22 3.10 -4.36
C GLY A 75 12.54 2.88 -3.01
N GLY A 76 11.81 1.77 -2.83
CA GLY A 76 11.00 1.49 -1.64
C GLY A 76 9.77 2.41 -1.51
N GLY A 77 9.43 3.16 -2.56
CA GLY A 77 8.26 4.01 -2.61
C GLY A 77 7.00 3.18 -2.82
N ALA A 78 5.93 3.49 -2.08
CA ALA A 78 4.63 2.87 -2.28
C ALA A 78 3.57 3.96 -2.46
N ALA A 79 2.52 3.66 -3.22
CA ALA A 79 1.40 4.58 -3.40
C ALA A 79 0.11 3.81 -3.66
N ILE A 80 -1.01 4.42 -3.30
CA ILE A 80 -2.35 3.94 -3.65
C ILE A 80 -3.06 5.05 -4.39
N PHE A 81 -3.69 4.70 -5.52
CA PHE A 81 -4.44 5.63 -6.35
C PHE A 81 -5.83 5.10 -6.64
N ARG A 82 -6.77 5.99 -6.92
CA ARG A 82 -7.97 5.63 -7.66
C ARG A 82 -7.55 5.25 -9.07
N ARG A 83 -8.01 4.09 -9.56
CA ARG A 83 -7.78 3.64 -10.94
C ARG A 83 -8.92 4.02 -11.88
N THR A 84 -9.78 4.96 -11.47
CA THR A 84 -10.79 5.55 -12.36
C THR A 84 -10.26 6.86 -12.94
N LEU A 85 -10.25 6.99 -14.27
CA LEU A 85 -9.88 8.21 -14.98
C LEU A 85 -10.91 8.52 -16.06
N ASP A 86 -11.43 9.74 -16.06
CA ASP A 86 -12.41 10.21 -17.04
C ASP A 86 -13.66 9.28 -17.20
N GLY A 87 -14.01 8.55 -16.13
CA GLY A 87 -15.15 7.62 -16.08
C GLY A 87 -14.83 6.17 -16.47
N GLU A 88 -13.59 5.88 -16.85
CA GLU A 88 -13.12 4.52 -17.17
C GLU A 88 -12.28 3.96 -16.03
N VAL A 89 -12.50 2.69 -15.72
CA VAL A 89 -11.73 1.94 -14.74
C VAL A 89 -10.54 1.29 -15.46
N LEU A 90 -9.33 1.69 -15.07
CA LEU A 90 -8.06 1.22 -15.65
C LEU A 90 -7.58 -0.04 -14.93
N GLU A 91 -6.87 -0.89 -15.66
CA GLU A 91 -6.29 -2.16 -15.17
C GLU A 91 -4.78 -2.12 -15.32
N PHE A 92 -4.06 -2.34 -14.21
CA PHE A 92 -2.60 -2.17 -14.19
C PHE A 92 -1.85 -3.50 -14.04
N GLU A 93 -0.76 -3.64 -14.78
CA GLU A 93 0.22 -4.72 -14.62
C GLU A 93 1.61 -4.13 -14.34
N SER A 94 2.38 -4.75 -13.45
CA SER A 94 3.78 -4.37 -13.26
C SER A 94 4.58 -4.75 -14.52
N ILE A 95 5.37 -3.82 -15.05
CA ILE A 95 6.24 -4.09 -16.22
C ILE A 95 7.73 -3.94 -15.91
N ASP A 96 8.07 -3.16 -14.88
CA ASP A 96 9.41 -3.03 -14.35
C ASP A 96 9.34 -2.49 -12.91
N THR A 97 10.50 -2.18 -12.32
CA THR A 97 10.60 -1.75 -10.92
C THR A 97 9.84 -0.47 -10.64
N MET A 98 9.81 0.49 -11.57
CA MET A 98 9.24 1.83 -11.36
C MET A 98 7.94 2.07 -12.14
N SER A 99 7.60 1.21 -13.09
CA SER A 99 6.53 1.45 -14.06
C SER A 99 5.48 0.34 -14.07
N MET A 100 4.25 0.75 -14.33
CA MET A 100 3.11 -0.14 -14.56
C MET A 100 2.44 0.18 -15.90
N LEU A 101 1.95 -0.85 -16.58
CA LEU A 101 1.19 -0.73 -17.82
C LEU A 101 -0.30 -0.74 -17.49
N ASP A 102 -1.02 0.28 -17.95
CA ASP A 102 -2.47 0.24 -18.06
C ASP A 102 -2.85 -0.58 -19.30
N THR A 103 -3.42 -1.77 -19.11
CA THR A 103 -3.81 -2.68 -20.20
C THR A 103 -5.12 -2.28 -20.87
N THR A 104 -5.88 -1.34 -20.30
CA THR A 104 -7.12 -0.80 -20.87
C THR A 104 -6.80 0.23 -21.96
N SER A 105 -5.91 1.19 -21.68
CA SER A 105 -5.53 2.23 -22.65
C SER A 105 -4.20 1.99 -23.36
N ASN A 106 -3.42 1.00 -22.91
CA ASN A 106 -2.04 0.75 -23.34
C ASN A 106 -1.11 1.96 -23.09
N SER A 107 -1.21 2.54 -21.89
CA SER A 107 -0.36 3.64 -21.41
C SER A 107 0.58 3.17 -20.30
N THR A 108 1.80 3.70 -20.26
CA THR A 108 2.75 3.40 -19.17
C THR A 108 2.69 4.49 -18.11
N TRP A 109 2.69 4.08 -16.85
CA TRP A 109 2.54 4.93 -15.68
C TRP A 109 3.69 4.72 -14.69
N ASP A 110 4.15 5.79 -14.08
CA ASP A 110 5.09 5.76 -12.96
C ASP A 110 4.35 5.34 -11.67
N LYS A 111 4.83 4.27 -11.02
CA LYS A 111 4.17 3.61 -9.88
C LYS A 111 4.01 4.50 -8.66
N VAL A 112 4.91 5.47 -8.44
CA VAL A 112 4.95 6.26 -7.20
C VAL A 112 4.24 7.60 -7.37
N SER A 113 4.40 8.24 -8.52
CA SER A 113 3.79 9.54 -8.80
C SER A 113 2.40 9.41 -9.42
N GLY A 114 2.06 8.26 -9.99
CA GLY A 114 0.79 8.04 -10.71
C GLY A 114 0.70 8.85 -12.00
N LEU A 115 1.84 9.26 -12.59
CA LEU A 115 1.89 10.00 -13.86
C LEU A 115 1.98 9.04 -15.04
N ALA A 116 1.12 9.21 -16.04
CA ALA A 116 1.27 8.54 -17.33
C ALA A 116 2.48 9.13 -18.08
N VAL A 117 3.53 8.35 -18.22
CA VAL A 117 4.79 8.77 -18.85
C VAL A 117 4.80 8.54 -20.37
N SER A 118 4.00 7.59 -20.87
CA SER A 118 3.88 7.29 -22.29
C SER A 118 2.52 6.69 -22.65
N GLY A 119 2.22 6.60 -23.95
CA GLY A 119 0.96 6.06 -24.47
C GLY A 119 -0.17 7.09 -24.59
N PRO A 120 -1.39 6.65 -24.91
CA PRO A 120 -2.53 7.53 -25.19
C PRO A 120 -2.90 8.49 -24.06
N LEU A 121 -2.64 8.12 -22.80
CA LEU A 121 -2.96 8.94 -21.63
C LEU A 121 -1.77 9.76 -21.12
N SER A 122 -0.65 9.84 -21.87
CA SER A 122 0.57 10.57 -21.45
C SER A 122 0.27 11.99 -20.94
N GLY A 123 0.85 12.32 -19.78
CA GLY A 123 0.66 13.59 -19.09
C GLY A 123 -0.52 13.63 -18.12
N LYS A 124 -1.42 12.64 -18.15
CA LYS A 124 -2.48 12.47 -17.12
C LYS A 124 -1.89 11.94 -15.82
N ARG A 125 -2.56 12.23 -14.70
CA ARG A 125 -2.18 11.77 -13.36
C ARG A 125 -3.36 11.10 -12.69
N LEU A 126 -3.11 9.99 -12.00
CA LEU A 126 -4.11 9.32 -11.16
C LEU A 126 -4.36 10.13 -9.88
N ASP A 127 -5.58 10.05 -9.37
CA ASP A 127 -5.94 10.67 -8.10
C ASP A 127 -5.43 9.82 -6.93
N PRO A 128 -4.60 10.35 -6.03
CA PRO A 128 -4.14 9.61 -4.86
C PRO A 128 -5.32 9.16 -3.97
N TYR A 129 -5.24 7.93 -3.47
CA TYR A 129 -6.13 7.43 -2.43
C TYR A 129 -5.39 7.50 -1.08
N PRO A 130 -5.96 8.11 -0.03
CA PRO A 130 -5.29 8.23 1.26
C PRO A 130 -4.95 6.87 1.88
N TYR A 131 -3.74 6.73 2.40
CA TYR A 131 -3.29 5.55 3.12
C TYR A 131 -2.29 5.91 4.21
N ILE A 132 -2.07 4.99 5.15
CA ILE A 132 -1.15 5.13 6.27
C ILE A 132 -0.16 3.96 6.24
N ILE A 133 1.14 4.24 6.35
CA ILE A 133 2.13 3.20 6.60
C ILE A 133 2.27 3.04 8.11
N SER A 134 2.01 1.85 8.63
CA SER A 134 2.08 1.55 10.06
C SER A 134 2.63 0.16 10.31
N PHE A 135 3.13 -0.07 11.52
CA PHE A 135 3.33 -1.44 12.00
C PHE A 135 1.97 -2.08 12.31
N TRP A 136 1.85 -3.39 12.06
CA TRP A 136 0.61 -4.14 12.24
C TRP A 136 0.00 -4.00 13.64
N PHE A 137 0.83 -4.09 14.69
CA PHE A 137 0.35 -3.95 16.08
C PHE A 137 -0.30 -2.57 16.30
N ALA A 138 0.26 -1.52 15.72
CA ALA A 138 -0.24 -0.17 15.90
C ALA A 138 -1.50 0.04 15.05
N TRP A 139 -1.53 -0.51 13.83
CA TRP A 139 -2.71 -0.43 12.98
C TRP A 139 -3.93 -1.10 13.62
N THR A 140 -3.77 -2.31 14.15
CA THR A 140 -4.84 -3.08 14.80
C THR A 140 -5.29 -2.50 16.13
N ASP A 141 -4.40 -1.80 16.86
CA ASP A 141 -4.80 -1.01 18.02
C ASP A 141 -5.79 0.11 17.67
N PHE A 142 -5.65 0.73 16.48
CA PHE A 142 -6.58 1.78 16.01
C PHE A 142 -7.78 1.22 15.22
N TYR A 143 -7.60 0.14 14.47
CA TYR A 143 -8.58 -0.45 13.56
C TYR A 143 -8.67 -1.97 13.77
N PRO A 144 -9.23 -2.43 14.90
CA PRO A 144 -9.26 -3.85 15.26
C PRO A 144 -10.10 -4.70 14.30
N ASP A 145 -11.12 -4.11 13.67
CA ASP A 145 -12.01 -4.78 12.71
C ASP A 145 -11.50 -4.67 11.26
N THR A 146 -10.26 -4.21 11.05
CA THR A 146 -9.66 -4.09 9.71
C THR A 146 -9.63 -5.44 8.99
N ASP A 147 -9.97 -5.40 7.71
CA ASP A 147 -9.65 -6.48 6.79
C ASP A 147 -8.15 -6.50 6.49
N LEU A 148 -7.66 -7.69 6.14
CA LEU A 148 -6.31 -7.90 5.63
C LEU A 148 -6.45 -8.41 4.21
N TYR A 149 -5.86 -7.70 3.25
CA TYR A 149 -5.85 -8.13 1.87
C TYR A 149 -5.07 -9.45 1.74
N GLU A 150 -5.74 -10.48 1.24
CA GLU A 150 -5.09 -11.74 0.85
C GLU A 150 -4.88 -11.73 -0.67
N PRO A 151 -3.62 -11.73 -1.16
CA PRO A 151 -3.38 -11.88 -2.58
C PRO A 151 -3.96 -13.22 -3.07
N PRO A 152 -4.45 -13.30 -4.33
CA PRO A 152 -4.89 -14.56 -4.91
C PRO A 152 -3.78 -15.59 -4.76
N ARG A 153 -4.04 -16.70 -4.08
CA ARG A 153 -3.05 -17.77 -3.94
C ARG A 153 -2.69 -18.24 -5.35
N GLY A 154 -1.43 -18.11 -5.72
CA GLY A 154 -0.94 -18.72 -6.95
C GLY A 154 -1.12 -20.22 -6.85
N ASP A 155 -2.03 -20.78 -7.65
CA ASP A 155 -2.09 -22.23 -7.83
C ASP A 155 -0.77 -22.65 -8.48
N GLY A 156 0.09 -23.30 -7.70
CA GLY A 156 1.39 -23.82 -8.14
C GLY A 156 1.29 -25.00 -9.11
#